data_AF-A0A503EE77-F1
#
_entry.id   AF-A0A503EE77-F1
#
_cell.length_a   1.000
_cell.length_b   1.000
_cell.length_c   1.000
_cell.angle_alpha   90.00
_cell.angle_beta   90.00
_cell.angle_gamma   90.00
#
_symmetry.space_group_name_H-M   'P 1'
#
loop_
_entity.id
_entity.type
_entity.pdbx_description
1 polymer ?
#
loop_
_entity_poly.entity_id
_entity_poly.type
_entity_poly.pdbx_seq_one_letter_code
_entity_poly.pdbx_strand_id
1 'polypeptide(L)'
;MKDRLDELGDIPAAITAQPLNTIDPRKVFIVHGHDEAIRETVARFVSQIGMAPVILHEQANKGRTIISKFREEAASVGFAIVLVTADDGDLPRQNVIFELGFFLGALGAERVAAIVRQPVTTPSDYDGVVYIPYDGSGGWKIALAKEMKAAGYAIDWNNVMGGG
;
A
#
# COMPACT_ATOMS: atom_id res chain seq x y z
N MET A 1 48.52 28.76 14.36
CA MET A 1 47.93 27.63 13.59
C MET A 1 47.76 26.41 14.49
N LYS A 2 47.22 26.62 15.71
CA LYS A 2 46.97 25.59 16.72
C LYS A 2 45.77 25.94 17.64
N ASP A 3 44.89 26.86 17.21
CA ASP A 3 43.86 27.44 18.09
C ASP A 3 42.45 27.40 17.47
N ARG A 4 42.17 26.42 16.60
CA ARG A 4 40.89 26.31 15.87
C ARG A 4 40.26 24.91 15.89
N LEU A 5 40.70 24.05 16.83
CA LEU A 5 40.20 22.67 16.97
C LEU A 5 39.51 22.40 18.33
N ASP A 6 39.46 23.36 19.24
CA ASP A 6 38.90 23.17 20.60
C ASP A 6 37.46 23.74 20.77
N GLU A 7 36.82 24.20 19.70
CA GLU A 7 35.43 24.73 19.72
C GLU A 7 34.38 23.75 19.15
N LEU A 8 34.62 22.45 19.23
CA LEU A 8 33.55 21.46 19.06
C LEU A 8 32.87 21.22 20.41
N GLY A 9 32.08 22.22 20.80
CA GLY A 9 31.22 22.16 21.98
C GLY A 9 30.29 20.93 21.93
N ASP A 10 30.09 20.37 23.11
CA ASP A 10 29.22 19.25 23.44
C ASP A 10 27.93 19.21 22.59
N ILE A 11 27.86 18.25 21.66
CA ILE A 11 26.68 18.05 20.82
C ILE A 11 25.60 17.47 21.73
N PRO A 12 24.43 18.11 21.92
CA PRO A 12 23.42 17.59 22.82
C PRO A 12 23.01 16.17 22.39
N ALA A 13 23.29 15.20 23.27
CA ALA A 13 22.86 13.82 23.15
C ALA A 13 21.34 13.71 23.37
N ALA A 14 20.54 14.24 22.44
CA ALA A 14 19.11 13.95 22.32
C ALA A 14 18.56 14.53 21.01
N ILE A 15 18.93 13.93 19.87
CA ILE A 15 17.93 13.78 18.81
C ILE A 15 17.07 12.61 19.29
N THR A 16 16.02 12.92 20.06
CA THR A 16 15.06 11.91 20.49
C THR A 16 14.51 11.27 19.22
N ALA A 17 14.89 10.02 18.96
CA ALA A 17 14.31 9.25 17.89
C ALA A 17 12.79 9.30 18.08
N GLN A 18 12.08 9.93 17.15
CA GLN A 18 10.63 9.79 17.10
C GLN A 18 10.35 8.28 17.07
N PRO A 19 9.37 7.78 17.84
CA PRO A 19 9.08 6.35 17.83
C PRO A 19 8.95 5.90 16.39
N LEU A 20 9.79 4.95 15.98
CA LEU A 20 9.69 4.32 14.68
C LEU A 20 8.23 3.92 14.52
N ASN A 21 7.60 4.40 13.45
CA ASN A 21 6.24 4.02 13.13
C ASN A 21 6.23 2.48 13.10
N THR A 22 5.60 1.86 14.08
CA THR A 22 5.61 0.40 14.18
C THR A 22 4.74 -0.09 13.04
N ILE A 23 5.31 -0.92 12.16
CA ILE A 23 4.58 -1.55 11.08
C ILE A 23 3.46 -2.39 11.71
N ASP A 24 2.21 -2.10 11.39
CA ASP A 24 1.08 -2.97 11.74
C ASP A 24 0.86 -3.94 10.57
N PRO A 25 1.18 -5.24 10.73
CA PRO A 25 1.03 -6.22 9.65
C PRO A 25 -0.43 -6.43 9.24
N ARG A 26 -1.41 -5.96 10.01
CA ARG A 26 -2.82 -6.02 9.59
C ARG A 26 -3.22 -4.85 8.71
N LYS A 27 -2.47 -3.75 8.72
CA LYS A 27 -2.78 -2.59 7.88
C LYS A 27 -2.39 -2.85 6.44
N VAL A 28 -3.34 -2.62 5.54
CA VAL A 28 -3.18 -2.81 4.09
C VAL A 28 -3.47 -1.49 3.41
N PHE A 29 -2.47 -0.90 2.77
CA PHE A 29 -2.66 0.32 2.01
C PHE A 29 -3.38 0.01 0.69
N ILE A 30 -4.41 0.78 0.36
CA ILE A 30 -5.12 0.65 -0.92
C ILE A 30 -4.85 1.90 -1.75
N VAL A 31 -4.03 1.74 -2.78
CA VAL A 31 -3.80 2.75 -3.82
C VAL A 31 -4.91 2.63 -4.85
N HIS A 32 -5.52 3.74 -5.25
CA HIS A 32 -6.61 3.73 -6.22
C HIS A 32 -6.67 5.03 -7.04
N GLY A 33 -7.22 4.93 -8.25
CA GLY A 33 -7.63 6.07 -9.08
C GLY A 33 -9.05 6.55 -8.74
N HIS A 34 -9.83 6.95 -9.74
CA HIS A 34 -11.20 7.43 -9.54
C HIS A 34 -12.28 6.33 -9.44
N ASP A 35 -11.94 5.06 -9.69
CA ASP A 35 -12.91 3.97 -9.58
C ASP A 35 -13.22 3.69 -8.10
N GLU A 36 -14.23 4.38 -7.57
CA GLU A 36 -14.66 4.25 -6.18
C GLU A 36 -15.31 2.90 -5.90
N ALA A 37 -15.97 2.30 -6.91
CA ALA A 37 -16.70 1.05 -6.76
C ALA A 37 -15.74 -0.12 -6.49
N ILE A 38 -14.64 -0.21 -7.24
CA ILE A 38 -13.61 -1.23 -6.99
C ILE A 38 -12.89 -0.97 -5.66
N ARG A 39 -12.58 0.30 -5.34
CA ARG A 39 -11.98 0.70 -4.05
C ARG A 39 -12.80 0.18 -2.88
N GLU A 40 -14.09 0.48 -2.85
CA GLU A 40 -14.99 0.03 -1.79
C GLU A 40 -15.10 -1.48 -1.72
N THR A 41 -15.20 -2.15 -2.87
CA THR A 41 -15.32 -3.61 -2.93
C THR A 41 -14.07 -4.29 -2.36
N VAL A 42 -12.88 -3.78 -2.71
CA VAL A 42 -11.59 -4.28 -2.20
C VAL A 42 -11.45 -3.97 -0.72
N ALA A 43 -11.75 -2.74 -0.28
CA ALA A 43 -11.67 -2.36 1.13
C ALA A 43 -12.59 -3.21 2.02
N ARG A 44 -13.83 -3.48 1.58
CA ARG A 44 -14.76 -4.37 2.28
C ARG A 44 -14.20 -5.78 2.39
N PHE A 45 -13.63 -6.32 1.31
CA PHE A 45 -13.03 -7.66 1.33
C PHE A 45 -11.82 -7.73 2.27
N VAL A 46 -10.93 -6.73 2.24
CA VAL A 46 -9.78 -6.62 3.16
C VAL A 46 -10.24 -6.62 4.62
N SER A 47 -11.26 -5.84 4.95
CA SER A 47 -11.88 -5.86 6.28
C SER A 47 -12.48 -7.23 6.63
N GLN A 48 -13.18 -7.87 5.69
CA GLN A 48 -13.80 -9.18 5.88
C GLN A 48 -12.79 -10.27 6.23
N ILE A 49 -11.58 -10.23 5.66
CA ILE A 49 -10.51 -11.21 5.96
C ILE A 49 -9.70 -10.85 7.23
N GLY A 50 -10.16 -9.89 8.03
CA GLY A 50 -9.55 -9.52 9.32
C GLY A 50 -8.40 -8.51 9.22
N MET A 51 -8.23 -7.87 8.06
CA MET A 51 -7.22 -6.84 7.82
C MET A 51 -7.82 -5.43 7.93
N ALA A 52 -6.98 -4.41 8.03
CA ALA A 52 -7.38 -3.02 8.20
C ALA A 52 -7.01 -2.21 6.95
N PRO A 53 -7.99 -1.88 6.06
CA PRO A 53 -7.70 -1.08 4.88
C PRO A 53 -7.30 0.36 5.28
N VAL A 54 -6.28 0.88 4.61
CA VAL A 54 -5.82 2.28 4.72
C VAL A 54 -6.00 2.93 3.37
N ILE A 55 -6.97 3.85 3.27
CA ILE A 55 -7.25 4.65 2.09
C ILE A 55 -6.83 6.09 2.36
N LEU A 56 -5.97 6.65 1.52
CA LEU A 56 -5.29 7.91 1.80
C LEU A 56 -6.26 9.08 2.01
N HIS A 57 -7.28 9.25 1.16
CA HIS A 57 -8.21 10.39 1.27
C HIS A 57 -9.11 10.31 2.50
N GLU A 58 -9.29 9.13 3.10
CA GLU A 58 -10.09 8.94 4.31
C GLU A 58 -9.33 9.30 5.59
N GLN A 59 -7.98 9.29 5.55
CA GLN A 59 -7.21 9.60 6.76
C GLN A 59 -7.32 11.09 7.10
N ALA A 60 -7.26 11.42 8.39
CA ALA A 60 -7.29 12.82 8.82
C ALA A 60 -6.08 13.60 8.29
N ASN A 61 -6.31 14.81 7.76
CA ASN A 61 -5.23 15.64 7.23
C ASN A 61 -4.28 16.10 8.34
N LYS A 62 -4.78 16.46 9.54
CA LYS A 62 -3.96 16.90 10.69
C LYS A 62 -2.92 18.00 10.34
N GLY A 63 -3.24 18.87 9.39
CA GLY A 63 -2.32 19.90 8.88
C GLY A 63 -1.18 19.37 7.99
N ARG A 64 -1.13 18.05 7.72
CA ARG A 64 -0.14 17.41 6.84
C ARG A 64 -0.44 17.70 5.38
N THR A 65 0.62 17.82 4.58
CA THR A 65 0.50 17.79 3.11
C THR A 65 0.11 16.39 2.65
N ILE A 66 -0.42 16.27 1.43
CA ILE A 66 -0.77 14.96 0.84
C ILE A 66 0.43 14.02 0.83
N ILE A 67 1.62 14.53 0.49
CA ILE A 67 2.86 13.74 0.43
C ILE A 67 3.29 13.28 1.84
N SER A 68 3.26 14.15 2.84
CA SER A 68 3.61 13.77 4.21
C SER A 68 2.64 12.74 4.76
N LYS A 69 1.34 12.94 4.53
CA LYS A 69 0.28 11.99 4.87
C LYS A 69 0.53 10.63 4.22
N PHE A 70 0.79 10.60 2.90
CA PHE A 70 1.11 9.36 2.20
C PHE A 70 2.29 8.63 2.84
N ARG A 71 3.42 9.32 3.05
CA ARG A 71 4.63 8.72 3.63
C ARG A 71 4.40 8.17 5.03
N GLU A 72 3.70 8.90 5.88
CA GLU A 72 3.42 8.49 7.27
C GLU A 72 2.50 7.27 7.32
N GLU A 73 1.42 7.26 6.55
CA GLU A 73 0.48 6.14 6.52
C GLU A 73 1.16 4.91 5.89
N ALA A 74 1.89 5.07 4.78
CA ALA A 74 2.63 4.02 4.12
C ALA A 74 3.74 3.41 4.99
N ALA A 75 4.38 4.20 5.86
CA ALA A 75 5.37 3.69 6.81
C ALA A 75 4.77 2.81 7.92
N SER A 76 3.43 2.76 8.06
CA SER A 76 2.74 1.96 9.08
C SER A 76 2.09 0.69 8.55
N VAL A 77 2.08 0.46 7.23
CA VAL A 77 1.38 -0.68 6.62
C VAL A 77 2.29 -1.89 6.47
N GLY A 78 1.69 -3.08 6.56
CA GLY A 78 2.39 -4.32 6.24
C GLY A 78 2.35 -4.64 4.75
N PHE A 79 1.24 -4.34 4.07
CA PHE A 79 0.97 -4.79 2.70
C PHE A 79 0.37 -3.64 1.88
N ALA A 80 0.53 -3.67 0.55
CA ALA A 80 -0.12 -2.73 -0.35
C ALA A 80 -0.90 -3.44 -1.47
N ILE A 81 -2.10 -2.93 -1.74
CA ILE A 81 -2.92 -3.32 -2.88
C ILE A 81 -3.04 -2.11 -3.79
N VAL A 82 -2.66 -2.26 -5.05
CA VAL A 82 -2.72 -1.21 -6.07
C VAL A 82 -3.84 -1.51 -7.05
N LEU A 83 -4.85 -0.64 -7.11
CA LEU A 83 -5.96 -0.76 -8.05
C LEU A 83 -5.59 -0.07 -9.36
N VAL A 84 -5.28 -0.88 -10.36
CA VAL A 84 -4.91 -0.43 -11.71
C VAL A 84 -6.16 -0.48 -12.57
N THR A 85 -6.80 0.68 -12.72
CA THR A 85 -7.95 0.88 -13.61
C THR A 85 -7.60 1.92 -14.66
N ALA A 86 -8.24 1.87 -15.82
CA ALA A 86 -8.26 3.04 -16.70
C ALA A 86 -8.91 4.22 -15.96
N ASP A 87 -8.32 5.40 -16.08
CA ASP A 87 -8.91 6.68 -15.68
C ASP A 87 -9.40 7.39 -16.96
N ASP A 88 -9.42 8.73 -17.03
CA ASP A 88 -9.64 9.49 -18.27
C ASP A 88 -8.61 9.14 -19.39
N GLY A 89 -8.79 7.98 -20.06
CA GLY A 89 -7.90 7.39 -21.06
C GLY A 89 -7.51 5.92 -20.75
N ASP A 90 -6.93 5.20 -21.73
CA ASP A 90 -6.52 3.78 -21.61
C ASP A 90 -5.29 3.54 -20.70
N LEU A 91 -4.79 4.59 -20.05
CA LEU A 91 -3.60 4.55 -19.19
C LEU A 91 -3.98 4.74 -17.72
N PRO A 92 -3.34 4.02 -16.79
CA PRO A 92 -3.51 4.28 -15.38
C PRO A 92 -2.96 5.67 -15.03
N ARG A 93 -3.61 6.34 -14.08
CA ARG A 93 -3.18 7.65 -13.59
C ARG A 93 -1.72 7.58 -13.14
N GLN A 94 -0.90 8.55 -13.54
CA GLN A 94 0.56 8.56 -13.26
C GLN A 94 0.90 8.38 -11.77
N ASN A 95 0.06 8.91 -10.87
CA ASN A 95 0.24 8.74 -9.44
C ASN A 95 0.14 7.29 -8.98
N VAL A 96 -0.75 6.48 -9.57
CA VAL A 96 -0.93 5.06 -9.21
C VAL A 96 0.33 4.26 -9.55
N ILE A 97 0.97 4.57 -10.67
CA ILE A 97 2.22 3.92 -11.11
C ILE A 97 3.40 4.35 -10.24
N PHE A 98 3.47 5.63 -9.88
CA PHE A 98 4.45 6.11 -8.90
C PHE A 98 4.28 5.43 -7.54
N GLU A 99 3.06 5.34 -7.03
CA GLU A 99 2.74 4.73 -5.74
C GLU A 99 3.01 3.21 -5.75
N LEU A 100 2.77 2.53 -6.87
CA LEU A 100 3.20 1.14 -7.08
C LEU A 100 4.72 1.01 -6.93
N GLY A 101 5.49 1.82 -7.65
CA GLY A 101 6.95 1.82 -7.55
C GLY A 101 7.44 2.12 -6.13
N PHE A 102 6.79 3.07 -5.44
CA PHE A 102 7.10 3.38 -4.04
C PHE A 102 6.92 2.16 -3.14
N PHE A 103 5.78 1.45 -3.22
CA PHE A 103 5.51 0.31 -2.36
C PHE A 103 6.39 -0.89 -2.67
N LEU A 104 6.78 -1.11 -3.93
CA LEU A 104 7.75 -2.15 -4.27
C LEU A 104 9.10 -1.89 -3.61
N GLY A 105 9.58 -0.64 -3.61
CA GLY A 105 10.80 -0.28 -2.92
C GLY A 105 10.69 -0.33 -1.39
N ALA A 106 9.53 0.02 -0.84
CA ALA A 106 9.32 0.12 0.60
C ALA A 106 9.00 -1.22 1.29
N LEU A 107 8.24 -2.10 0.63
CA LEU A 107 7.73 -3.35 1.21
C LEU A 107 8.32 -4.61 0.57
N GLY A 108 8.88 -4.52 -0.63
CA GLY A 108 9.22 -5.68 -1.46
C GLY A 108 8.04 -6.17 -2.29
N ALA A 109 8.33 -6.82 -3.42
CA ALA A 109 7.32 -7.29 -4.36
C ALA A 109 6.39 -8.35 -3.75
N GLU A 110 6.88 -9.14 -2.80
CA GLU A 110 6.12 -10.17 -2.10
C GLU A 110 5.02 -9.60 -1.18
N ARG A 111 5.03 -8.29 -0.91
CA ARG A 111 4.04 -7.58 -0.08
C ARG A 111 3.20 -6.57 -0.86
N VAL A 112 3.22 -6.68 -2.19
CA VAL A 112 2.48 -5.79 -3.09
C VAL A 112 1.70 -6.61 -4.11
N ALA A 113 0.40 -6.37 -4.21
CA ALA A 113 -0.44 -6.95 -5.25
C ALA A 113 -1.12 -5.86 -6.08
N ALA A 114 -1.12 -6.01 -7.40
CA ALA A 114 -1.84 -5.12 -8.31
C ALA A 114 -3.14 -5.79 -8.77
N ILE A 115 -4.30 -5.20 -8.49
CA ILE A 115 -5.59 -5.64 -9.02
C ILE A 115 -5.90 -4.82 -10.27
N VAL A 116 -6.10 -5.50 -11.40
CA VAL A 116 -6.21 -4.87 -12.72
C VAL A 116 -7.63 -4.99 -13.27
N ARG A 117 -8.29 -3.87 -13.53
CA ARG A 117 -9.59 -3.84 -14.20
C ARG A 117 -9.41 -3.38 -15.65
N GLN A 118 -9.74 -4.25 -16.58
CA GLN A 118 -9.71 -3.96 -18.02
C GLN A 118 -10.85 -3.00 -18.44
N PRO A 119 -10.68 -2.23 -19.52
CA PRO A 119 -9.47 -2.13 -20.35
C PRO A 119 -8.42 -1.24 -19.69
N VAL A 120 -7.17 -1.72 -19.55
CA VAL A 120 -6.04 -0.89 -19.12
C VAL A 120 -4.74 -1.49 -19.61
N THR A 121 -3.83 -0.63 -20.08
CA THR A 121 -2.47 -1.05 -20.46
C THR A 121 -1.55 -0.97 -19.24
N THR A 122 -1.10 -2.11 -18.71
CA THR A 122 -0.12 -2.16 -17.62
C THR A 122 1.29 -1.90 -18.16
N PRO A 123 2.11 -1.05 -17.52
CA PRO A 123 3.49 -0.86 -17.97
C PRO A 123 4.31 -2.15 -17.73
N SER A 124 5.10 -2.55 -18.72
CA SER A 124 5.93 -3.76 -18.68
C SER A 124 7.09 -3.68 -17.67
N ASP A 125 7.48 -2.48 -17.24
CA ASP A 125 8.62 -2.29 -16.30
C ASP A 125 8.37 -2.83 -14.88
N TYR A 126 7.20 -3.39 -14.61
CA TYR A 126 6.74 -3.91 -13.32
C TYR A 126 6.57 -5.43 -13.31
N ASP A 127 7.33 -6.17 -14.13
CA ASP A 127 7.27 -7.65 -14.23
C ASP A 127 7.46 -8.41 -12.90
N GLY A 128 7.99 -7.76 -11.85
CA GLY A 128 8.08 -8.32 -10.50
C GLY A 128 6.78 -8.27 -9.69
N VAL A 129 5.72 -7.62 -10.19
CA VAL A 129 4.46 -7.41 -9.49
C VAL A 129 3.45 -8.50 -9.87
N VAL A 130 2.76 -9.05 -8.88
CA VAL A 130 1.64 -9.94 -9.14
C VAL A 130 0.43 -9.13 -9.63
N TYR A 131 0.05 -9.34 -10.89
CA TYR A 131 -1.15 -8.79 -11.48
C TYR A 131 -2.33 -9.76 -11.33
N ILE A 132 -3.33 -9.35 -10.56
CA ILE A 132 -4.57 -10.07 -10.32
C ILE A 132 -5.66 -9.45 -11.19
N PRO A 133 -6.23 -10.17 -12.18
CA PRO A 133 -7.34 -9.63 -12.96
C PRO A 133 -8.58 -9.47 -12.07
N TYR A 134 -9.20 -8.29 -12.13
CA TYR A 134 -10.47 -8.04 -11.47
C TYR A 134 -11.60 -8.65 -12.29
N ASP A 135 -12.19 -9.72 -11.77
CA ASP A 135 -13.36 -10.37 -12.35
C ASP A 135 -14.63 -10.12 -11.52
N GLY A 136 -15.78 -10.01 -12.19
CA GLY A 136 -17.07 -9.84 -11.51
C GLY A 136 -17.53 -11.07 -10.72
N SER A 137 -16.92 -12.24 -10.94
CA SER A 137 -17.24 -13.49 -10.23
C SER A 137 -16.55 -13.63 -8.87
N GLY A 138 -15.65 -12.72 -8.52
CA GLY A 138 -14.92 -12.70 -7.24
C GLY A 138 -13.69 -13.60 -7.18
N GLY A 139 -13.20 -14.14 -8.30
CA GLY A 139 -11.96 -14.93 -8.35
C GLY A 139 -10.73 -14.18 -7.83
N TRP A 140 -10.67 -12.87 -8.07
CA TRP A 140 -9.63 -11.98 -7.54
C TRP A 140 -9.50 -12.03 -6.01
N LYS A 141 -10.59 -12.30 -5.27
CA LYS A 141 -10.57 -12.41 -3.80
C LYS A 141 -9.72 -13.60 -3.35
N ILE A 142 -9.91 -14.73 -4.01
CA ILE A 142 -9.16 -15.96 -3.73
C ILE A 142 -7.69 -15.77 -4.12
N ALA A 143 -7.43 -15.14 -5.28
CA ALA A 143 -6.07 -14.84 -5.71
C ALA A 143 -5.35 -13.94 -4.71
N LEU A 144 -5.97 -12.82 -4.30
CA LEU A 144 -5.40 -11.90 -3.32
C LEU A 144 -5.13 -12.60 -1.97
N ALA A 145 -6.08 -13.39 -1.48
CA ALA A 145 -5.92 -14.15 -0.24
C ALA A 145 -4.76 -15.15 -0.30
N LYS A 146 -4.51 -15.77 -1.46
CA LYS A 146 -3.35 -16.66 -1.66
C LYS A 146 -2.04 -15.88 -1.57
N GLU A 147 -1.93 -14.73 -2.23
CA GLU A 147 -0.73 -13.89 -2.19
C GLU A 147 -0.44 -13.40 -0.77
N MET A 148 -1.46 -12.89 -0.07
CA MET A 148 -1.30 -12.47 1.33
C MET A 148 -0.88 -13.63 2.22
N LYS A 149 -1.43 -14.83 2.04
CA LYS A 149 -0.99 -16.01 2.80
C LYS A 149 0.47 -16.38 2.48
N ALA A 150 0.87 -16.33 1.22
CA ALA A 150 2.25 -16.61 0.79
C ALA A 150 3.25 -15.60 1.37
N ALA A 151 2.83 -14.33 1.50
CA ALA A 151 3.58 -13.26 2.13
C ALA A 151 3.66 -13.36 3.68
N GLY A 152 3.02 -14.38 4.28
CA GLY A 152 3.08 -14.68 5.72
C GLY A 152 1.93 -14.11 6.55
N TYR A 153 0.86 -13.60 5.93
CA TYR A 153 -0.28 -13.04 6.65
C TYR A 153 -1.24 -14.15 7.09
N ALA A 154 -1.81 -14.01 8.28
CA ALA A 154 -2.82 -14.93 8.79
C ALA A 154 -4.14 -14.71 8.06
N ILE A 155 -4.50 -15.64 7.16
CA ILE A 155 -5.73 -15.60 6.37
C ILE A 155 -6.65 -16.74 6.80
N ASP A 156 -7.84 -16.38 7.29
CA ASP A 156 -8.93 -17.32 7.54
C ASP A 156 -9.71 -17.58 6.24
N TRP A 157 -9.65 -18.81 5.75
CA TRP A 157 -10.30 -19.22 4.50
C TRP A 157 -11.82 -19.28 4.61
N ASN A 158 -12.39 -19.41 5.80
CA ASN A 158 -13.84 -19.32 5.98
C ASN A 158 -14.33 -17.91 5.64
N ASN A 159 -13.58 -16.88 6.04
CA ASN A 159 -13.89 -15.49 5.70
C ASN A 159 -13.71 -15.22 4.20
N VAL A 160 -12.76 -15.88 3.53
CA VAL A 160 -12.55 -15.72 2.09
C VAL A 160 -13.67 -16.35 1.26
N MET A 161 -14.11 -17.56 1.64
CA MET A 161 -15.10 -18.33 0.90
C MET A 161 -16.55 -17.95 1.20
N GLY A 162 -16.77 -16.98 2.10
CA GLY A 162 -18.10 -16.56 2.52
C GLY A 162 -18.78 -17.62 3.37
N GLY A 163 -18.16 -17.97 4.52
CA GLY A 163 -18.69 -18.89 5.51
C GLY A 163 -20.22 -18.75 5.66
N GLY A 164 -20.91 -19.88 5.52
CA GLY A 164 -22.35 -19.98 5.30
C GLY A 164 -23.24 -19.43 6.42
#